data_AF-A0A0B7IF14-F1
#
_entry.id   AF-A0A0B7IF14-F1
#
_cell.length_a   1.000
_cell.length_b   1.000
_cell.length_c   1.000
_cell.angle_alpha   90.00
_cell.angle_beta   90.00
_cell.angle_gamma   90.00
#
_symmetry.space_group_name_H-M   'P 1'
#
loop_
_entity.id
_entity.type
_entity.pdbx_description
1 polymer ?
#
loop_
_entity_poly.entity_id
_entity_poly.type
_entity_poly.pdbx_seq_one_letter_code
_entity_poly.pdbx_strand_id
1 'polypeptide(L)' 'MSKKTLNPDYIFETSWEVCNKVGGIHTVISTKALSISKKFKDKYILIGPDLWQHTENHEFC' A
#
# COMPACT_ATOMS: atom_id res chain seq x y z
N MET A 1 33.66 8.64 -5.66
CA MET A 1 32.51 9.29 -5.00
C MET A 1 31.64 8.21 -4.39
N SER A 2 31.47 8.18 -3.07
CA SER A 2 30.66 7.16 -2.39
C SER A 2 29.18 7.46 -2.56
N LYS A 3 28.42 6.54 -3.14
CA LYS A 3 26.99 6.68 -3.43
C LYS A 3 26.23 6.55 -2.11
N LYS A 4 25.82 7.67 -1.51
CA LYS A 4 24.98 7.66 -0.30
C LYS A 4 23.64 7.02 -0.65
N THR A 5 23.37 5.84 -0.12
CA THR A 5 22.04 5.23 -0.16
C THR A 5 21.16 5.90 0.88
N LEU A 6 20.22 6.73 0.41
CA LEU A 6 19.19 7.31 1.25
C LEU A 6 18.12 6.25 1.49
N ASN A 7 18.02 5.75 2.72
CA ASN A 7 16.89 4.93 3.14
C ASN A 7 15.82 5.88 3.68
N PRO A 8 14.62 5.93 3.08
CA PRO A 8 13.56 6.78 3.58
C PRO A 8 13.07 6.26 4.93
N ASP A 9 12.74 7.17 5.84
CA ASP A 9 12.10 6.81 7.09
C ASP A 9 10.65 6.37 6.86
N TYR A 10 9.91 7.00 5.95
CA TYR A 10 8.53 6.64 5.64
C TYR A 10 8.30 6.55 4.13
N ILE A 11 7.39 5.67 3.74
CA ILE A 11 6.96 5.48 2.35
C ILE A 11 5.45 5.63 2.31
N PHE A 12 4.97 6.55 1.47
CA PHE A 12 3.56 6.76 1.21
C PHE A 12 3.26 6.37 -0.24
N GLU A 13 2.27 5.52 -0.44
CA GLU A 13 1.79 5.11 -1.76
C GLU A 13 0.29 5.34 -1.87
N THR A 14 -0.12 6.01 -2.94
CA THR A 14 -1.53 6.35 -3.18
C THR A 14 -2.01 5.66 -4.45
N SER A 15 -3.19 5.05 -4.41
CA SER A 15 -3.84 4.49 -5.58
C SER A 15 -5.34 4.36 -5.37
N TRP A 16 -6.11 4.43 -6.46
CA TRP A 16 -7.55 4.18 -6.47
C TRP A 16 -7.91 2.76 -6.02
N GLU A 17 -6.99 1.81 -6.24
CA GLU A 17 -7.17 0.39 -5.93
C GLU A 17 -6.58 -0.02 -4.57
N VAL A 18 -6.13 0.94 -3.74
CA VAL A 18 -5.83 0.64 -2.34
C VAL A 18 -7.14 0.32 -1.62
N CYS A 19 -7.22 -0.88 -1.03
CA CYS A 19 -8.43 -1.39 -0.36
C CYS A 19 -9.68 -1.41 -1.26
N ASN A 20 -9.49 -1.40 -2.58
CA ASN A 20 -10.56 -1.34 -3.57
C ASN A 20 -10.25 -2.22 -4.77
N LYS A 21 -10.75 -3.44 -4.76
CA LYS A 21 -10.47 -4.39 -5.83
C LYS A 21 -11.35 -4.12 -7.06
N VAL A 22 -10.88 -3.25 -7.95
CA VAL A 22 -11.53 -2.94 -9.23
C VAL A 22 -10.87 -3.70 -10.39
N GLY A 23 -9.56 -3.90 -10.33
CA GLY A 23 -8.78 -4.49 -11.41
C GLY A 23 -7.49 -5.16 -10.94
N GLY A 24 -6.50 -5.18 -11.82
CA GLY A 24 -5.22 -5.85 -11.56
C GLY A 24 -4.29 -5.07 -10.62
N ILE A 25 -4.52 -3.77 -10.44
CA ILE A 25 -3.62 -2.91 -9.65
C ILE A 25 -3.70 -3.29 -8.16
N HIS A 26 -4.88 -3.67 -7.65
CA HIS A 26 -5.02 -4.21 -6.30
C HIS A 26 -4.05 -5.38 -6.04
N THR A 27 -3.92 -6.31 -6.99
CA THR A 27 -3.00 -7.46 -6.88
C THR A 27 -1.53 -7.01 -6.89
N VAL A 28 -1.19 -6.03 -7.72
CA VAL A 28 0.17 -5.46 -7.77
C VAL A 28 0.52 -4.80 -6.43
N ILE A 29 -0.37 -3.97 -5.89
CA ILE A 29 -0.18 -3.29 -4.61
C ILE A 29 -0.05 -4.31 -3.49
N SER A 30 -0.92 -5.32 -3.46
CA SER A 30 -0.90 -6.37 -2.42
C SER A 30 0.40 -7.17 -2.41
N THR A 31 0.88 -7.61 -3.58
CA THR A 31 2.12 -8.39 -3.69
C THR A 31 3.36 -7.55 -3.39
N LYS A 32 3.37 -6.28 -3.81
CA LYS A 32 4.43 -5.32 -3.50
C LYS A 32 4.46 -4.96 -2.01
N ALA A 33 3.30 -4.74 -1.38
CA ALA A 33 3.18 -4.42 0.03
C ALA A 33 3.84 -5.47 0.91
N LEU A 34 3.62 -6.76 0.63
CA LEU A 34 4.27 -7.87 1.35
C LEU A 34 5.80 -7.78 1.31
N SER A 35 6.38 -7.31 0.21
CA SER A 35 7.83 -7.18 0.05
C SER A 35 8.37 -5.94 0.75
N ILE A 36 7.63 -4.82 0.68
CA ILE A 36 8.03 -3.54 1.30
C ILE A 36 7.89 -3.61 2.82
N SER A 37 6.81 -4.19 3.36
CA SER A 37 6.60 -4.33 4.80
C SER A 37 7.67 -5.20 5.46
N LYS A 38 8.29 -6.16 4.75
CA LYS A 38 9.46 -6.89 5.28
C LYS A 38 10.66 -5.98 5.57
N LYS A 39 10.84 -4.93 4.78
CA LYS A 39 11.98 -4.00 4.89
C LYS A 39 11.68 -2.77 5.74
N PHE A 40 10.47 -2.22 5.61
CA PHE A 40 10.08 -0.95 6.22
C PHE A 40 9.02 -1.09 7.33
N LYS A 41 8.50 -2.31 7.56
CA LYS A 41 7.51 -2.62 8.60
C LYS A 41 6.34 -1.62 8.58
N ASP A 42 6.10 -0.98 9.72
CA ASP A 42 4.99 -0.05 9.96
C ASP A 42 5.21 1.33 9.30
N LYS A 43 6.30 1.50 8.56
CA LYS A 43 6.65 2.75 7.88
C LYS A 43 6.22 2.80 6.41
N TYR A 44 5.46 1.81 5.96
CA TYR A 44 4.84 1.76 4.64
C TYR A 44 3.34 2.02 4.77
N ILE A 45 2.89 3.16 4.25
CA ILE A 45 1.52 3.66 4.39
C ILE A 45 0.89 3.71 3.01
N LEU A 46 -0.26 3.06 2.89
CA LEU A 46 -1.07 3.03 1.68
C LEU A 46 -2.29 3.93 1.88
N ILE A 47 -2.56 4.79 0.90
CA ILE A 47 -3.67 5.75 0.92
C ILE A 47 -4.58 5.45 -0.26
N GLY A 48 -5.86 5.22 0.03
CA GLY A 48 -6.90 4.93 -0.96
C GLY A 48 -8.13 5.81 -0.75
N PRO A 49 -9.04 5.84 -1.73
CA PRO A 49 -10.34 6.47 -1.55
C PRO A 49 -11.13 5.77 -0.45
N ASP A 50 -11.89 6.54 0.32
CA ASP A 50 -12.83 5.99 1.28
C ASP A 50 -14.10 5.54 0.54
N LEU A 51 -14.29 4.23 0.41
CA LEU A 51 -15.33 3.64 -0.41
C LEU A 51 -16.50 3.19 0.45
N TRP A 52 -17.28 4.17 0.88
CA TRP A 52 -18.54 3.90 1.54
C TRP A 52 -19.59 3.59 0.48
N GLN A 53 -19.54 2.37 -0.04
CA GLN A 53 -20.69 1.76 -0.68
C GLN A 53 -21.25 0.73 0.30
N HIS A 54 -22.57 0.71 0.44
CA HIS A 54 -23.33 -0.02 1.45
C HIS A 54 -23.22 -1.55 1.28
N THR A 55 -22.04 -2.10 1.49
CA THR A 55 -21.76 -3.54 1.51
C THR A 55 -20.58 -3.76 2.44
N GLU A 56 -20.80 -4.49 3.53
CA GLU A 56 -19.79 -4.81 4.54
C GLU A 56 -18.52 -5.37 3.88
N ASN A 57 -17.45 -4.58 3.87
CA ASN A 57 -16.17 -5.02 3.33
C ASN A 57 -15.45 -5.85 4.40
N HIS A 58 -15.74 -7.15 4.42
CA HIS A 58 -15.29 -8.13 5.41
C HIS A 58 -13.77 -8.46 5.36
N GLU A 59 -12.97 -7.71 4.60
CA GLU A 59 -11.52 -7.94 4.48
C GLU A 59 -10.68 -7.01 5.39
N PHE A 60 -11.30 -6.00 5.99
CA PHE A 60 -10.59 -5.00 6.80
C PHE A 60 -11.40 -4.62 8.06
N CYS A 61 -11.65 -5.60 8.92
CA CYS A 61 -11.95 -5.40 10.34
C CYS A 61 -11.01 -6.28 11.17
#